data_AF-A0A0M0K5G5-F1
#
_entry.id   AF-A0A0M0K5G5-F1
#
_cell.length_a   1.000
_cell.length_b   1.000
_cell.length_c   1.000
_cell.angle_alpha   90.00
_cell.angle_beta   90.00
_cell.angle_gamma   90.00
#
_symmetry.space_group_name_H-M   'P 1'
#
loop_
_entity.id
_entity.type
_entity.pdbx_description
1 polymer ?
#
loop_
_entity_poly.entity_id
_entity_poly.type
_entity_poly.pdbx_seq_one_letter_code
_entity_poly.pdbx_strand_id
1 'polypeptide(L)'
;MTQEVKRSVRSLIPEGTSFDKYYPEVVISYATGRREQDCAGAGPGMYFAAGFIRILHQCGVQSFSGLHVPVGVDWKAFMLRLKGRHANAKVLIVLKTKALYESEPCLKELNCAIERKIPLIPIVFEEGLPGPQKQWSKLTDQNSEIMISNVQEHLGKINDIPNPGTLLTAPSTLDEIIKEINKHVTTKAREPTTMDTFLASSQSQPGPPPKGSGIEMSSVAGGSKQGGSMDLVNLVRWKDLTLKESLGAGSFGEVRVAVWNSTPCAIKSLRATTAPAALQELLNEFELTMRLHHPNVLLTMGIAHDADDGKTGILMELMPASLLDVLHHHRQRDQLATWEASLVLIALDVAKGMTYLHAMGVVHRDLKPGNVLLAEHWHDAKVADFGTALTKYAGQAEGPAGTPPYMAPEAFALTSGAKAKPTDANNSSEDSHFHHV
;
A
#
# COMPACT_ATOMS: atom_id res chain seq x y z
N MET A 1 5.98 10.74 14.31
CA MET A 1 6.55 10.01 13.16
C MET A 1 7.66 9.01 13.52
N THR A 2 8.93 9.39 13.80
CA THR A 2 10.02 8.40 14.08
C THR A 2 9.67 7.42 15.21
N GLN A 3 9.06 7.89 16.29
CA GLN A 3 8.61 7.02 17.38
C GLN A 3 7.50 6.06 16.97
N GLU A 4 6.60 6.46 16.07
CA GLU A 4 5.51 5.62 15.57
C GLU A 4 6.03 4.56 14.62
N VAL A 5 6.95 4.90 13.71
CA VAL A 5 7.62 3.93 12.84
C VAL A 5 8.34 2.88 13.68
N LYS A 6 9.10 3.31 14.71
CA LYS A 6 9.74 2.39 15.67
C LYS A 6 8.71 1.55 16.43
N ARG A 7 7.59 2.13 16.87
CA ARG A 7 6.51 1.40 17.56
C ARG A 7 5.89 0.34 16.65
N SER A 8 5.60 0.68 15.41
CA SER A 8 5.04 -0.23 14.40
C SER A 8 6.01 -1.35 14.00
N VAL A 9 7.31 -1.06 13.88
CA VAL A 9 8.29 -2.12 13.63
C VAL A 9 8.46 -3.01 14.86
N ARG A 10 8.45 -2.44 16.08
CA ARG A 10 8.53 -3.22 17.32
C ARG A 10 7.32 -4.12 17.58
N SER A 11 6.13 -3.76 17.08
CA SER A 11 4.96 -4.64 17.18
C SER A 11 5.07 -5.90 16.31
N LEU A 12 6.09 -5.99 15.44
CA LEU A 12 6.39 -7.21 14.67
C LEU A 12 7.22 -8.23 15.47
N ILE A 13 7.72 -7.86 16.66
CA ILE A 13 8.39 -8.81 17.56
C ILE A 13 7.35 -9.84 18.03
N PRO A 14 7.65 -11.15 17.99
CA PRO A 14 6.72 -12.18 18.41
C PRO A 14 6.18 -11.96 19.83
N GLU A 15 4.88 -12.19 20.02
CA GLU A 15 4.22 -12.06 21.32
C GLU A 15 4.93 -12.87 22.40
N GLY A 16 5.05 -12.30 23.60
CA GLY A 16 5.79 -12.91 24.72
C GLY A 16 7.31 -12.79 24.63
N THR A 17 7.88 -12.28 23.54
CA THR A 17 9.32 -12.05 23.40
C THR A 17 9.68 -10.60 23.75
N SER A 18 10.49 -10.40 24.80
CA SER A 18 11.01 -9.07 25.11
C SER A 18 12.09 -8.66 24.10
N PHE A 19 12.25 -7.35 23.89
CA PHE A 19 13.30 -6.79 23.03
C PHE A 19 14.67 -7.40 23.35
N ASP A 20 15.05 -7.48 24.63
CA ASP A 20 16.37 -7.96 25.05
C ASP A 20 16.63 -9.44 24.74
N LYS A 21 15.57 -10.22 24.46
CA LYS A 21 15.62 -11.63 24.09
C LYS A 21 15.38 -11.88 22.61
N TYR A 22 15.11 -10.83 21.83
CA TYR A 22 14.84 -10.94 20.40
C TYR A 22 16.16 -10.96 19.59
N TYR A 23 16.56 -12.16 19.15
CA TYR A 23 17.76 -12.45 18.34
C TYR A 23 17.39 -13.29 17.10
N PRO A 24 16.77 -12.68 16.07
CA PRO A 24 16.47 -13.38 14.83
C PRO A 24 17.73 -13.68 14.01
N GLU A 25 17.59 -14.56 13.03
CA GLU A 25 18.69 -14.98 12.15
C GLU A 25 19.06 -13.93 11.09
N VAL A 26 18.12 -13.05 10.74
CA VAL A 26 18.30 -11.95 9.79
C VAL A 26 18.51 -10.64 10.55
N VAL A 27 19.61 -9.96 10.26
CA VAL A 27 19.88 -8.61 10.77
C VAL A 27 19.96 -7.63 9.60
N ILE A 28 19.54 -6.39 9.79
CA ILE A 28 19.50 -5.36 8.74
C ILE A 28 20.30 -4.13 9.21
N SER A 29 21.36 -3.83 8.48
CA SER A 29 22.13 -2.59 8.59
C SER A 29 21.59 -1.57 7.59
N TYR A 30 21.27 -0.38 8.10
CA TYR A 30 20.82 0.76 7.31
C TYR A 30 21.19 2.06 8.03
N ALA A 31 21.43 3.13 7.27
CA ALA A 31 21.53 4.47 7.82
C ALA A 31 20.22 5.21 7.59
N THR A 32 19.76 6.00 8.56
CA THR A 32 18.56 6.83 8.36
C THR A 32 18.79 7.88 7.27
N GLY A 33 20.01 8.42 7.19
CA GLY A 33 20.30 9.60 6.39
C GLY A 33 19.60 10.84 6.92
N ARG A 34 19.63 11.90 6.11
CA ARG A 34 19.00 13.19 6.41
C ARG A 34 18.83 13.99 5.13
N ARG A 35 17.65 14.57 4.90
CA ARG A 35 17.42 15.69 3.97
C ARG A 35 17.48 17.01 4.73
N GLU A 36 17.58 18.13 4.02
CA GLU A 36 17.71 19.47 4.63
C GLU A 36 16.65 19.77 5.71
N GLN A 37 15.45 19.24 5.54
CA GLN A 37 14.30 19.48 6.43
C GLN A 37 14.10 18.37 7.50
N ASP A 38 14.87 17.29 7.47
CA ASP A 38 14.66 16.15 8.37
C ASP A 38 15.14 16.44 9.80
N CYS A 39 14.33 16.02 10.80
CA CYS A 39 14.83 15.90 12.16
C CYS A 39 15.87 14.76 12.25
N ALA A 40 16.78 14.86 13.21
CA ALA A 40 17.86 13.87 13.36
C ALA A 40 17.29 12.46 13.53
N GLY A 41 17.75 11.52 12.70
CA GLY A 41 17.31 10.12 12.73
C GLY A 41 15.98 9.81 12.03
N ALA A 42 15.42 10.76 11.28
CA ALA A 42 14.16 10.58 10.54
C ALA A 42 14.31 10.54 9.01
N GLY A 43 15.53 10.40 8.49
CA GLY A 43 15.76 10.42 7.04
C GLY A 43 15.17 9.21 6.27
N PRO A 44 15.22 9.25 4.93
CA PRO A 44 14.57 8.27 4.04
C PRO A 44 14.91 6.81 4.35
N GLY A 45 16.16 6.52 4.74
CA GLY A 45 16.60 5.16 5.02
C GLY A 45 15.88 4.48 6.18
N MET A 46 15.31 5.25 7.12
CA MET A 46 14.44 4.72 8.18
C MET A 46 13.21 4.01 7.60
N TYR A 47 12.58 4.61 6.61
CA TYR A 47 11.34 4.11 6.02
C TYR A 47 11.62 2.99 5.01
N PHE A 48 12.73 3.06 4.28
CA PHE A 48 13.21 1.93 3.48
C PHE A 48 13.38 0.69 4.36
N ALA A 49 14.06 0.84 5.51
CA ALA A 49 14.18 -0.23 6.47
C ALA A 49 12.82 -0.69 7.03
N ALA A 50 11.94 0.24 7.43
CA ALA A 50 10.64 -0.11 7.98
C ALA A 50 9.75 -0.87 6.99
N GLY A 51 9.65 -0.39 5.75
CA GLY A 51 8.90 -1.04 4.67
C GLY A 51 9.47 -2.42 4.35
N PHE A 52 10.80 -2.52 4.23
CA PHE A 52 11.46 -3.77 3.94
C PHE A 52 11.29 -4.82 5.06
N ILE A 53 11.37 -4.41 6.34
CA ILE A 53 11.09 -5.28 7.50
C ILE A 53 9.65 -5.80 7.46
N ARG A 54 8.67 -4.95 7.14
CA ARG A 54 7.26 -5.37 7.01
C ARG A 54 7.09 -6.43 5.93
N ILE A 55 7.77 -6.25 4.78
CA ILE A 55 7.76 -7.23 3.69
C ILE A 55 8.38 -8.56 4.14
N LEU A 56 9.57 -8.54 4.76
CA LEU A 56 10.20 -9.74 5.29
C LEU A 56 9.31 -10.47 6.29
N HIS A 57 8.67 -9.75 7.21
CA HIS A 57 7.74 -10.31 8.18
C HIS A 57 6.54 -10.98 7.49
N GLN A 58 5.97 -10.36 6.45
CA GLN A 58 4.90 -10.96 5.64
C GLN A 58 5.35 -12.23 4.90
N CYS A 59 6.63 -12.31 4.51
CA CYS A 59 7.25 -13.51 3.96
C CYS A 59 7.62 -14.56 5.02
N GLY A 60 7.29 -14.34 6.30
CA GLY A 60 7.64 -15.25 7.41
C GLY A 60 9.09 -15.13 7.89
N VAL A 61 9.83 -14.12 7.42
CA VAL A 61 11.22 -13.86 7.78
C VAL A 61 11.28 -12.87 8.94
N GLN A 62 11.59 -13.35 10.13
CA GLN A 62 11.86 -12.51 11.29
C GLN A 62 13.21 -11.82 11.13
N SER A 63 13.26 -10.51 11.40
CA SER A 63 14.48 -9.71 11.24
C SER A 63 14.67 -8.70 12.37
N PHE A 64 15.91 -8.25 12.55
CA PHE A 64 16.27 -7.22 13.52
C PHE A 64 16.98 -6.05 12.84
N SER A 65 16.70 -4.83 13.31
CA SER A 65 17.33 -3.60 12.84
C SER A 65 17.39 -2.56 13.96
N GLY A 66 18.09 -1.44 13.73
CA GLY A 66 18.07 -0.28 14.62
C GLY A 66 16.68 0.27 14.96
N LEU A 67 15.64 -0.03 14.15
CA LEU A 67 14.26 0.38 14.44
C LEU A 67 13.63 -0.39 15.60
N HIS A 68 14.13 -1.58 15.90
CA HIS A 68 13.67 -2.37 17.03
C HIS A 68 14.25 -1.85 18.35
N VAL A 69 15.35 -1.09 18.30
CA VAL A 69 16.03 -0.54 19.48
C VAL A 69 15.17 0.56 20.11
N PRO A 70 14.78 0.41 21.40
CA PRO A 70 13.97 1.40 22.10
C PRO A 70 14.62 2.78 22.12
N VAL A 71 13.80 3.82 22.21
CA VAL A 71 14.30 5.20 22.37
C VAL A 71 15.07 5.31 23.69
N GLY A 72 16.24 5.95 23.65
CA GLY A 72 17.12 6.10 24.82
C GLY A 72 18.10 4.95 25.05
N VAL A 73 18.02 3.87 24.25
CA VAL A 73 18.97 2.76 24.31
C VAL A 73 20.13 3.02 23.34
N ASP A 74 21.36 2.80 23.80
CA ASP A 74 22.59 2.94 23.01
C ASP A 74 22.55 2.03 21.76
N TRP A 75 22.98 2.55 20.62
CA TRP A 75 23.12 1.81 19.37
C TRP A 75 23.96 0.54 19.53
N LYS A 76 24.88 0.48 20.50
CA LYS A 76 25.64 -0.73 20.85
C LYS A 76 24.75 -1.94 21.17
N ALA A 77 23.49 -1.73 21.56
CA ALA A 77 22.51 -2.80 21.72
C ALA A 77 22.23 -3.55 20.39
N PHE A 78 22.35 -2.88 19.25
CA PHE A 78 22.31 -3.53 17.93
C PHE A 78 23.45 -4.54 17.79
N MET A 79 24.67 -4.16 18.17
CA MET A 79 25.86 -5.01 18.05
C MET A 79 25.73 -6.30 18.85
N LEU A 80 24.89 -6.37 19.89
CA LEU A 80 24.62 -7.63 20.59
C LEU A 80 24.05 -8.70 19.66
N ARG A 81 23.31 -8.33 18.60
CA ARG A 81 22.75 -9.29 17.63
C ARG A 81 23.83 -9.84 16.71
N LEU A 82 24.86 -9.04 16.44
CA LEU A 82 26.01 -9.45 15.63
C LEU A 82 27.11 -10.12 16.42
N LYS A 83 27.38 -9.78 17.69
CA LYS A 83 28.55 -10.30 18.45
C LYS A 83 28.30 -10.61 19.93
N GLY A 84 27.06 -10.50 20.41
CA GLY A 84 26.71 -10.82 21.80
C GLY A 84 26.72 -12.32 22.08
N ARG A 85 26.64 -12.69 23.36
CA ARG A 85 26.59 -14.09 23.83
C ARG A 85 25.44 -14.89 23.21
N HIS A 86 24.33 -14.22 22.92
CA HIS A 86 23.12 -14.80 22.33
C HIS A 86 22.98 -14.45 20.83
N ALA A 87 24.04 -13.93 20.19
CA ALA A 87 24.01 -13.58 18.78
C ALA A 87 23.66 -14.81 17.93
N ASN A 88 22.62 -14.67 17.11
CA ASN A 88 22.09 -15.71 16.23
C ASN A 88 22.05 -15.26 14.76
N ALA A 89 22.69 -14.14 14.42
CA ALA A 89 22.71 -13.61 13.06
C ALA A 89 23.41 -14.59 12.10
N LYS A 90 22.66 -15.08 11.11
CA LYS A 90 23.13 -15.92 10.01
C LYS A 90 23.32 -15.14 8.71
N VAL A 91 22.70 -13.98 8.59
CA VAL A 91 22.88 -13.07 7.45
C VAL A 91 22.69 -11.62 7.88
N LEU A 92 23.49 -10.72 7.31
CA LEU A 92 23.34 -9.27 7.46
C LEU A 92 22.92 -8.68 6.11
N ILE A 93 21.68 -8.18 6.06
CA ILE A 93 21.18 -7.41 4.93
C ILE A 93 21.70 -5.98 5.04
N VAL A 94 22.22 -5.44 3.94
CA VAL A 94 22.81 -4.11 3.86
C VAL A 94 21.97 -3.25 2.92
N LEU A 95 21.26 -2.26 3.46
CA LEU A 95 20.49 -1.33 2.62
C LEU A 95 21.43 -0.23 2.09
N LYS A 96 21.84 -0.36 0.82
CA LYS A 96 22.74 0.58 0.14
C LYS A 96 21.99 1.83 -0.27
N THR A 97 22.28 2.90 0.47
CA THR A 97 21.87 4.28 0.21
C THR A 97 23.11 5.17 0.27
N LYS A 98 23.04 6.42 -0.21
CA LYS A 98 24.14 7.38 -0.03
C LYS A 98 24.47 7.59 1.45
N ALA A 99 23.43 7.62 2.30
CA ALA A 99 23.56 7.77 3.73
C ALA A 99 24.30 6.61 4.43
N LEU A 100 24.20 5.38 3.92
CA LEU A 100 24.94 4.23 4.45
C LEU A 100 26.45 4.54 4.50
N TYR A 101 26.95 5.14 3.43
CA TYR A 101 28.35 5.48 3.23
C TYR A 101 28.81 6.74 3.98
N GLU A 102 27.92 7.38 4.74
CA GLU A 102 28.28 8.45 5.68
C GLU A 102 28.20 8.00 7.14
N SER A 103 27.74 6.76 7.39
CA SER A 103 27.43 6.25 8.72
C SER A 103 28.56 5.38 9.28
N GLU A 104 29.26 5.90 10.28
CA GLU A 104 30.25 5.15 11.07
C GLU A 104 29.66 3.90 11.77
N PRO A 105 28.45 3.95 12.38
CA PRO A 105 27.81 2.75 12.90
C PRO A 105 27.65 1.66 11.85
N CYS A 106 27.17 1.99 10.64
CA CYS A 106 27.01 1.02 9.57
C CYS A 106 28.35 0.41 9.13
N LEU A 107 29.42 1.21 9.04
CA LEU A 107 30.77 0.68 8.77
C LEU A 107 31.19 -0.35 9.82
N LYS A 108 30.98 -0.05 11.11
CA LYS A 108 31.29 -0.96 12.23
C LYS A 108 30.44 -2.23 12.20
N GLU A 109 29.17 -2.12 11.83
CA GLU A 109 28.25 -3.25 11.69
C GLU A 109 28.70 -4.20 10.57
N LEU A 110 29.02 -3.65 9.39
CA LEU A 110 29.49 -4.42 8.23
C LEU A 110 30.84 -5.09 8.53
N ASN A 111 31.81 -4.35 9.08
CA ASN A 111 33.11 -4.92 9.43
C ASN A 111 32.98 -6.05 10.46
N CYS A 112 32.13 -5.88 11.48
CA CYS A 112 31.88 -6.92 12.47
C CYS A 112 31.24 -8.18 11.86
N ALA A 113 30.32 -8.03 10.91
CA ALA A 113 29.73 -9.17 10.21
C ALA A 113 30.77 -9.94 9.40
N ILE A 114 31.66 -9.23 8.69
CA ILE A 114 32.76 -9.83 7.92
C ILE A 114 33.72 -10.59 8.84
N GLU A 115 34.16 -10.00 9.95
CA GLU A 115 35.04 -10.64 10.93
C GLU A 115 34.43 -11.92 11.51
N ARG A 116 33.11 -11.94 11.70
CA ARG A 116 32.37 -13.12 12.20
C ARG A 116 31.93 -14.07 11.09
N LYS A 117 32.30 -13.84 9.84
CA LYS A 117 31.92 -14.64 8.68
C LYS A 117 30.39 -14.74 8.50
N ILE A 118 29.67 -13.67 8.84
CA ILE A 118 28.23 -13.53 8.57
C ILE A 118 28.10 -12.99 7.13
N PRO A 119 27.45 -13.74 6.21
CA PRO A 119 27.21 -13.30 4.84
C PRO A 119 26.50 -11.95 4.76
N LEU A 120 26.92 -11.12 3.80
CA LEU A 120 26.28 -9.84 3.49
C LEU A 120 25.35 -10.00 2.28
N ILE A 121 24.14 -9.45 2.35
CA ILE A 121 23.23 -9.30 1.19
C ILE A 121 23.06 -7.81 0.91
N PRO A 122 23.75 -7.23 -0.09
CA PRO A 122 23.64 -5.84 -0.45
C PRO A 122 22.38 -5.57 -1.28
N ILE A 123 21.49 -4.71 -0.77
CA ILE A 123 20.26 -4.31 -1.46
C ILE A 123 20.34 -2.83 -1.84
N VAL A 124 20.21 -2.53 -3.13
CA VAL A 124 20.32 -1.16 -3.65
C VAL A 124 18.98 -0.44 -3.55
N PHE A 125 18.93 0.66 -2.80
CA PHE A 125 17.74 1.50 -2.65
C PHE A 125 17.86 2.85 -3.36
N GLU A 126 19.08 3.31 -3.65
CA GLU A 126 19.31 4.60 -4.30
C GLU A 126 20.27 4.45 -5.48
N GLU A 127 19.99 5.21 -6.55
CA GLU A 127 20.90 5.34 -7.68
C GLU A 127 22.03 6.33 -7.38
N GLY A 128 23.13 6.23 -8.14
CA GLY A 128 24.27 7.13 -8.01
C GLY A 128 24.96 7.00 -6.64
N LEU A 129 25.09 5.77 -6.14
CA LEU A 129 25.85 5.49 -4.93
C LEU A 129 27.31 5.99 -5.08
N PRO A 130 27.94 6.47 -3.99
CA PRO A 130 29.30 6.95 -4.04
C PRO A 130 30.27 5.84 -4.48
N GLY A 131 31.19 6.18 -5.39
CA GLY A 131 32.31 5.30 -5.74
C GLY A 131 33.30 5.13 -4.58
N PRO A 132 34.23 4.15 -4.66
CA PRO A 132 35.06 3.73 -3.52
C PRO A 132 35.79 4.87 -2.79
N GLN A 133 36.32 5.86 -3.50
CA GLN A 133 37.03 7.00 -2.89
C GLN A 133 36.13 7.93 -2.06
N LYS A 134 34.82 7.92 -2.31
CA LYS A 134 33.83 8.78 -1.61
C LYS A 134 33.10 8.04 -0.49
N GLN A 135 33.24 6.72 -0.39
CA GLN A 135 32.58 5.93 0.63
C GLN A 135 33.29 6.11 1.98
N TRP A 136 32.55 6.54 3.00
CA TRP A 136 33.04 6.83 4.35
C TRP A 136 34.24 7.79 4.43
N SER A 137 34.41 8.66 3.43
CA SER A 137 35.56 9.56 3.30
C SER A 137 35.73 10.57 4.44
N LYS A 138 34.69 10.78 5.26
CA LYS A 138 34.74 11.63 6.46
C LYS A 138 35.44 10.95 7.66
N LEU A 139 35.66 9.63 7.61
CA LEU A 139 36.27 8.86 8.69
C LEU A 139 37.76 8.63 8.38
N THR A 140 38.63 9.42 9.02
CA THR A 140 40.06 9.46 8.69
C THR A 140 40.96 8.88 9.78
N ASP A 141 40.40 8.22 10.80
CA ASP A 141 41.22 7.54 11.79
C ASP A 141 41.71 6.19 11.28
N GLN A 142 42.89 5.76 11.74
CA GLN A 142 43.57 4.55 11.26
C GLN A 142 42.69 3.29 11.36
N ASN A 143 41.86 3.18 12.41
CA ASN A 143 40.98 2.02 12.55
C ASN A 143 39.87 2.06 11.51
N SER A 144 39.28 3.23 11.25
CA SER A 144 38.28 3.39 10.20
C SER A 144 38.82 3.10 8.81
N GLU A 145 40.05 3.53 8.48
CA GLU A 145 40.67 3.23 7.17
C GLU A 145 40.81 1.72 6.93
N ILE A 146 41.22 0.96 7.95
CA ILE A 146 41.31 -0.51 7.89
C ILE A 146 39.92 -1.12 7.69
N MET A 147 38.92 -0.65 8.44
CA MET A 147 37.54 -1.12 8.30
C MET A 147 36.97 -0.81 6.90
N ILE A 148 37.22 0.39 6.36
CA ILE A 148 36.77 0.79 5.02
C ILE A 148 37.37 -0.13 3.97
N SER A 149 38.68 -0.36 4.01
CA SER A 149 39.36 -1.24 3.06
C SER A 149 38.78 -2.65 3.09
N ASN A 150 38.62 -3.24 4.29
CA ASN A 150 38.06 -4.58 4.47
C ASN A 150 36.61 -4.68 3.94
N VAL A 151 35.78 -3.69 4.28
CA VAL A 151 34.36 -3.66 3.85
C VAL A 151 34.25 -3.48 2.33
N GLN A 152 35.05 -2.60 1.74
CA GLN A 152 35.04 -2.37 0.29
C GLN A 152 35.52 -3.60 -0.49
N GLU A 153 36.58 -4.25 -0.03
CA GLU A 153 37.08 -5.47 -0.65
C GLU A 153 36.02 -6.58 -0.61
N HIS A 154 35.31 -6.73 0.51
CA HIS A 154 34.27 -7.73 0.65
C HIS A 154 33.04 -7.41 -0.21
N LEU A 155 32.55 -6.16 -0.17
CA LEU A 155 31.41 -5.73 -0.98
C LEU A 155 31.69 -5.81 -2.48
N GLY A 156 32.95 -5.60 -2.91
CA GLY A 156 33.35 -5.75 -4.31
C GLY A 156 33.36 -7.20 -4.83
N LYS A 157 33.30 -8.20 -3.93
CA LYS A 157 33.25 -9.63 -4.28
C LYS A 157 31.84 -10.19 -4.38
N ILE A 158 30.83 -9.43 -3.97
CA ILE A 158 29.43 -9.85 -3.94
C ILE A 158 28.59 -9.00 -4.89
N ASN A 159 27.54 -9.58 -5.45
CA ASN A 159 26.65 -8.88 -6.36
C ASN A 159 25.58 -8.10 -5.59
N ASP A 160 25.35 -6.87 -6.04
CA ASP A 160 24.22 -6.05 -5.60
C ASP A 160 22.88 -6.64 -6.07
N ILE A 161 21.83 -6.47 -5.26
CA ILE A 161 20.45 -6.83 -5.64
C ILE A 161 19.57 -5.58 -5.55
N PRO A 162 18.89 -5.16 -6.62
CA PRO A 162 19.06 -5.62 -8.01
C PRO A 162 20.39 -5.14 -8.62
N ASN A 163 20.79 -5.78 -9.72
CA ASN A 163 21.89 -5.33 -10.57
C ASN A 163 21.53 -5.51 -12.06
N PRO A 164 21.30 -4.42 -12.84
CA PRO A 164 21.29 -3.01 -12.43
C PRO A 164 19.96 -2.57 -11.79
N GLY A 165 19.96 -1.38 -11.16
CA GLY A 165 18.74 -0.70 -10.71
C GLY A 165 18.63 -0.54 -9.20
N THR A 166 17.42 -0.33 -8.71
CA THR A 166 17.10 -0.25 -7.28
C THR A 166 15.90 -1.14 -6.97
N LEU A 167 15.72 -1.54 -5.71
CA LEU A 167 14.55 -2.31 -5.30
C LEU A 167 13.23 -1.58 -5.63
N LEU A 168 13.26 -0.25 -5.67
CA LEU A 168 12.10 0.58 -6.00
C LEU A 168 11.77 0.55 -7.50
N THR A 169 12.77 0.37 -8.37
CA THR A 169 12.59 0.33 -9.83
C THR A 169 12.47 -1.10 -10.37
N ALA A 170 12.94 -2.11 -9.63
CA ALA A 170 12.86 -3.52 -9.99
C ALA A 170 12.29 -4.37 -8.84
N PRO A 171 11.00 -4.19 -8.46
CA PRO A 171 10.40 -4.87 -7.32
C PRO A 171 10.30 -6.40 -7.47
N SER A 172 10.36 -6.92 -8.70
CA SER A 172 10.42 -8.37 -8.98
C SER A 172 11.67 -9.04 -8.39
N THR A 173 12.72 -8.27 -8.07
CA THR A 173 13.92 -8.81 -7.39
C THR A 173 13.70 -9.15 -5.92
N LEU A 174 12.53 -8.85 -5.36
CA LEU A 174 12.19 -9.29 -4.01
C LEU A 174 12.27 -10.82 -3.86
N ASP A 175 11.83 -11.58 -4.86
CA ASP A 175 11.91 -13.05 -4.85
C ASP A 175 13.36 -13.54 -4.83
N GLU A 176 14.26 -12.84 -5.54
CA GLU A 176 15.70 -13.09 -5.52
C GLU A 176 16.29 -12.83 -4.13
N ILE A 177 15.89 -11.73 -3.50
CA ILE A 177 16.33 -11.39 -2.13
C ILE A 177 15.88 -12.45 -1.13
N ILE A 178 14.61 -12.87 -1.19
CA ILE A 178 14.07 -13.93 -0.32
C ILE A 178 14.79 -15.26 -0.57
N LYS A 179 15.07 -15.60 -1.84
CA LYS A 179 15.85 -16.78 -2.21
C LYS A 179 17.26 -16.74 -1.64
N GLU A 180 17.93 -15.58 -1.69
CA GLU A 180 19.27 -15.40 -1.13
C GLU A 180 19.27 -15.54 0.40
N ILE A 181 18.29 -14.93 1.07
CA ILE A 181 18.08 -15.07 2.52
C ILE A 181 17.91 -16.56 2.88
N ASN A 182 17.05 -17.29 2.17
CA ASN A 182 16.76 -18.70 2.41
C ASN A 182 17.97 -19.64 2.24
N LYS A 183 19.05 -19.22 1.58
CA LYS A 183 20.30 -20.00 1.57
C LYS A 183 20.98 -20.05 2.94
N HIS A 184 20.71 -19.07 3.79
CA HIS A 184 21.38 -18.88 5.07
C HIS A 184 20.49 -19.13 6.28
N VAL A 185 19.17 -18.92 6.16
CA VAL A 185 18.22 -19.09 7.27
C VAL A 185 17.27 -20.25 7.06
N THR A 186 16.90 -20.89 8.16
CA THR A 186 15.89 -21.94 8.19
C THR A 186 14.52 -21.26 8.27
N THR A 187 13.91 -20.95 7.13
CA THR A 187 12.52 -20.53 7.11
C THR A 187 11.66 -21.73 7.54
N LYS A 188 10.96 -21.59 8.67
CA LYS A 188 9.83 -22.49 8.95
C LYS A 188 8.90 -22.36 7.76
N ALA A 189 8.56 -23.50 7.13
CA ALA A 189 7.61 -23.53 6.04
C ALA A 189 6.40 -22.69 6.43
N ARG A 190 6.10 -21.70 5.58
CA ARG A 190 4.98 -20.80 5.71
C ARG A 190 3.72 -21.63 5.94
N GLU A 191 3.02 -21.45 7.06
CA GLU A 191 1.59 -21.77 7.06
C GLU A 191 0.96 -20.81 6.03
N PRO A 192 0.26 -21.33 5.01
CA PRO A 192 -0.30 -20.48 3.97
C PRO A 192 -1.20 -19.45 4.66
N THR A 193 -0.91 -18.17 4.43
CA THR A 193 -1.80 -17.12 4.94
C THR A 193 -3.13 -17.24 4.20
N THR A 194 -4.19 -16.64 4.76
CA THR A 194 -5.51 -16.59 4.11
C THR A 194 -5.39 -16.09 2.66
N MET A 195 -4.44 -15.18 2.37
CA MET A 195 -4.14 -14.71 1.01
C MET A 195 -3.44 -15.74 0.10
N ASP A 196 -2.55 -16.61 0.60
CA ASP A 196 -1.94 -17.66 -0.24
C ASP A 196 -2.92 -18.75 -0.62
N THR A 197 -3.74 -19.14 0.35
CA THR A 197 -4.81 -20.12 0.15
C THR A 197 -5.81 -19.56 -0.87
N PHE A 198 -6.07 -18.25 -0.81
CA PHE A 198 -6.92 -17.56 -1.77
C PHE A 198 -6.30 -17.49 -3.18
N LEU A 199 -5.02 -17.12 -3.30
CA LEU A 199 -4.30 -17.08 -4.59
C LEU A 199 -4.16 -18.48 -5.21
N ALA A 200 -3.92 -19.52 -4.41
CA ALA A 200 -3.89 -20.91 -4.86
C ALA A 200 -5.28 -21.39 -5.33
N SER A 201 -6.36 -21.00 -4.62
CA SER A 201 -7.75 -21.33 -5.01
C SER A 201 -8.24 -20.57 -6.24
N SER A 202 -7.63 -19.43 -6.59
CA SER A 202 -7.96 -18.66 -7.79
C SER A 202 -7.49 -19.30 -9.11
N GLN A 203 -6.67 -20.37 -9.04
CA GLN A 203 -6.34 -21.21 -10.19
C GLN A 203 -7.36 -22.33 -10.43
N SER A 204 -8.31 -22.55 -9.52
CA SER A 204 -9.49 -23.38 -9.75
C SER A 204 -10.70 -22.49 -10.05
N GLN A 205 -11.28 -22.63 -11.24
CA GLN A 205 -12.53 -22.00 -11.64
C GLN A 205 -13.61 -22.24 -10.56
N PRO A 206 -14.17 -21.19 -9.92
CA PRO A 206 -15.34 -21.36 -9.08
C PRO A 206 -16.56 -21.69 -9.96
N GLY A 207 -17.33 -22.71 -9.58
CA GLY A 207 -18.59 -23.04 -10.24
C GLY A 207 -19.59 -21.86 -10.18
N PRO A 208 -20.55 -21.79 -11.12
CA PRO A 208 -21.43 -20.64 -11.26
C PRO A 208 -22.33 -20.45 -10.02
N PRO A 209 -22.42 -19.23 -9.46
CA PRO A 209 -23.43 -18.90 -8.46
C PRO A 209 -24.83 -18.78 -9.10
N PRO A 210 -25.91 -19.00 -8.32
CA PRO A 210 -27.27 -19.02 -8.83
C PRO A 210 -27.69 -17.65 -9.38
N LYS A 211 -28.43 -17.67 -10.49
CA LYS A 211 -28.92 -16.49 -11.21
C LYS A 211 -29.75 -15.59 -10.29
N GLY A 212 -29.29 -14.37 -10.06
CA GLY A 212 -30.05 -13.32 -9.39
C GLY A 212 -31.20 -12.82 -10.27
N SER A 213 -32.41 -12.88 -9.74
CA SER A 213 -33.59 -12.23 -10.30
C SER A 213 -33.50 -10.72 -10.11
N GLY A 214 -33.76 -9.93 -11.16
CA GLY A 214 -33.83 -8.48 -11.09
C GLY A 214 -34.85 -8.00 -10.05
N ILE A 215 -34.48 -6.98 -9.28
CA ILE A 215 -35.31 -6.37 -8.24
C ILE A 215 -35.93 -5.09 -8.83
N GLU A 216 -37.25 -5.08 -9.01
CA GLU A 216 -38.03 -3.87 -9.27
C GLU A 216 -38.52 -3.27 -7.94
N MET A 217 -38.34 -1.96 -7.76
CA MET A 217 -38.76 -1.21 -6.58
C MET A 217 -40.00 -0.38 -6.94
N SER A 218 -41.21 -0.93 -6.75
CA SER A 218 -42.46 -0.24 -7.04
C SER A 218 -43.45 -0.13 -5.87
N SER A 219 -43.04 -0.36 -4.61
CA SER A 219 -44.01 -0.38 -3.49
C SER A 219 -43.55 0.26 -2.18
N VAL A 220 -43.05 1.50 -2.21
CA VAL A 220 -42.86 2.35 -1.00
C VAL A 220 -44.00 3.37 -0.82
N ALA A 221 -45.14 3.15 -1.49
CA ALA A 221 -46.35 3.96 -1.30
C ALA A 221 -47.55 3.06 -0.93
N GLY A 222 -47.83 2.94 0.37
CA GLY A 222 -49.16 2.60 0.90
C GLY A 222 -49.44 1.12 1.24
N GLY A 223 -49.75 0.87 2.52
CA GLY A 223 -50.85 -0.02 2.95
C GLY A 223 -50.64 -1.55 2.94
N SER A 224 -50.22 -2.09 4.09
CA SER A 224 -50.74 -3.32 4.74
C SER A 224 -50.85 -4.66 3.97
N LYS A 225 -49.87 -5.56 4.16
CA LYS A 225 -49.95 -6.90 4.84
C LYS A 225 -48.87 -7.88 4.33
N GLN A 226 -48.07 -8.37 5.29
CA GLN A 226 -47.29 -9.65 5.39
C GLN A 226 -46.66 -10.22 4.10
N GLY A 227 -45.36 -10.50 4.00
CA GLY A 227 -44.27 -10.51 4.98
C GLY A 227 -43.04 -11.09 4.29
N GLY A 228 -42.00 -10.26 4.21
CA GLY A 228 -40.65 -10.57 3.74
C GLY A 228 -39.75 -9.43 4.21
N SER A 229 -39.50 -9.38 5.52
CA SER A 229 -38.69 -8.34 6.16
C SER A 229 -37.28 -8.41 5.57
N MET A 230 -36.86 -7.36 4.86
CA MET A 230 -35.46 -7.19 4.49
C MET A 230 -34.75 -6.66 5.74
N ASP A 231 -34.15 -7.56 6.52
CA ASP A 231 -33.24 -7.17 7.59
C ASP A 231 -31.96 -6.61 6.94
N LEU A 232 -32.00 -5.34 6.54
CA LEU A 232 -30.81 -4.56 6.18
C LEU A 232 -29.99 -4.36 7.46
N VAL A 233 -29.15 -5.33 7.76
CA VAL A 233 -28.10 -5.21 8.76
C VAL A 233 -27.31 -3.96 8.37
N ASN A 234 -27.35 -2.91 9.21
CA ASN A 234 -26.69 -1.59 9.04
C ASN A 234 -27.47 -0.46 8.34
N LEU A 235 -28.81 -0.48 8.37
CA LEU A 235 -29.61 0.72 8.10
C LEU A 235 -29.55 1.71 9.29
N VAL A 236 -29.19 2.95 9.00
CA VAL A 236 -29.11 4.07 9.95
C VAL A 236 -30.20 5.09 9.63
N ARG A 237 -30.90 5.60 10.66
CA ARG A 237 -31.86 6.70 10.43
C ARG A 237 -31.08 7.98 10.23
N TRP A 238 -31.40 8.73 9.18
CA TRP A 238 -30.72 10.00 8.89
C TRP A 238 -30.73 10.98 10.07
N LYS A 239 -31.83 11.00 10.85
CA LYS A 239 -32.00 11.86 12.05
C LYS A 239 -31.05 11.50 13.19
N ASP A 240 -30.45 10.31 13.19
CA ASP A 240 -29.46 9.90 14.19
C ASP A 240 -28.05 10.40 13.84
N LEU A 241 -27.89 11.07 12.68
CA LEU A 241 -26.61 11.64 12.23
C LEU A 241 -26.52 13.13 12.59
N THR A 242 -25.40 13.51 13.21
CA THR A 242 -25.02 14.92 13.34
C THR A 242 -24.07 15.30 12.22
N LEU A 243 -24.58 15.99 11.20
CA LEU A 243 -23.82 16.45 10.04
C LEU A 243 -22.99 17.69 10.39
N LYS A 244 -21.76 17.75 9.89
CA LYS A 244 -20.84 18.88 10.07
C LYS A 244 -20.36 19.43 8.73
N GLU A 245 -19.10 19.82 8.63
CA GLU A 245 -18.48 20.43 7.44
C GLU A 245 -18.47 19.52 6.21
N SER A 246 -18.45 20.15 5.04
CA SER A 246 -18.28 19.49 3.75
C SER A 246 -16.82 19.15 3.50
N LEU A 247 -16.55 17.89 3.16
CA LEU A 247 -15.21 17.40 2.81
C LEU A 247 -14.94 17.54 1.32
N GLY A 248 -15.98 17.44 0.50
CA GLY A 248 -15.86 17.55 -0.95
C GLY A 248 -17.17 17.26 -1.67
N ALA A 249 -17.20 17.59 -2.96
CA ALA A 249 -18.32 17.32 -3.84
C ALA A 249 -17.82 16.63 -5.12
N GLY A 250 -18.43 15.50 -5.46
CA GLY A 250 -18.10 14.69 -6.64
C GLY A 250 -19.26 14.61 -7.64
N SER A 251 -19.08 13.79 -8.67
CA SER A 251 -20.12 13.48 -9.68
C SER A 251 -21.38 12.88 -9.05
N PHE A 252 -21.23 12.09 -7.99
CA PHE A 252 -22.31 11.37 -7.33
C PHE A 252 -22.97 12.17 -6.18
N GLY A 253 -22.41 13.30 -5.75
CA GLY A 253 -23.02 14.11 -4.69
C GLY A 253 -22.03 14.81 -3.78
N GLU A 254 -22.40 14.92 -2.50
CA GLU A 254 -21.63 15.61 -1.46
C GLU A 254 -21.14 14.62 -0.41
N VAL A 255 -19.87 14.77 0.00
CA VAL A 255 -19.28 14.06 1.13
C VAL A 255 -19.14 15.03 2.31
N ARG A 256 -19.69 14.67 3.46
CA ARG A 256 -19.61 15.48 4.69
C ARG A 256 -19.09 14.70 5.86
N VAL A 257 -18.49 15.40 6.82
CA VAL A 257 -18.22 14.86 8.15
C VAL A 257 -19.55 14.64 8.86
N ALA A 258 -19.69 13.51 9.53
CA ALA A 258 -20.84 13.16 10.35
C ALA A 258 -20.40 12.54 11.67
N VAL A 259 -21.30 12.53 12.65
CA VAL A 259 -21.15 11.77 13.89
C VAL A 259 -22.36 10.85 14.04
N TRP A 260 -22.11 9.55 14.18
CA TRP A 260 -23.12 8.53 14.41
C TRP A 260 -22.75 7.75 15.68
N ASN A 261 -23.65 7.68 16.67
CA ASN A 261 -23.39 7.02 17.96
C ASN A 261 -22.04 7.41 18.58
N SER A 262 -21.75 8.71 18.62
CA SER A 262 -20.49 9.28 19.11
C SER A 262 -19.22 8.88 18.32
N THR A 263 -19.38 8.21 17.17
CA THR A 263 -18.27 7.82 16.28
C THR A 263 -18.17 8.81 15.12
N PRO A 264 -17.03 9.48 14.92
CA PRO A 264 -16.77 10.28 13.73
C PRO A 264 -16.79 9.40 12.47
N CYS A 265 -17.50 9.86 11.44
CA CYS A 265 -17.65 9.16 10.16
C CYS A 265 -17.73 10.17 9.00
N ALA A 266 -17.68 9.65 7.79
CA ALA A 266 -17.98 10.40 6.57
C ALA A 266 -19.29 9.87 5.97
N ILE A 267 -20.11 10.76 5.41
CA ILE A 267 -21.31 10.37 4.66
C ILE A 267 -21.22 10.88 3.22
N LYS A 268 -21.26 9.95 2.26
CA LYS A 268 -21.39 10.25 0.82
C LYS A 268 -22.88 10.20 0.49
N SER A 269 -23.47 11.36 0.25
CA SER A 269 -24.90 11.51 0.01
C SER A 269 -25.21 12.11 -1.36
N LEU A 270 -26.31 11.66 -1.94
CA LEU A 270 -26.83 12.25 -3.17
C LEU A 270 -27.30 13.69 -2.91
N ARG A 271 -27.17 14.56 -3.91
CA ARG A 271 -27.79 15.90 -3.86
C ARG A 271 -29.31 15.76 -3.89
N ALA A 272 -30.00 16.65 -3.17
CA ALA A 272 -31.46 16.71 -3.17
C ALA A 272 -31.98 16.89 -4.61
N THR A 273 -33.03 16.15 -4.99
CA THR A 273 -33.59 15.99 -6.37
C THR A 273 -32.82 15.05 -7.31
N THR A 274 -32.35 13.91 -6.80
CA THR A 274 -31.65 12.92 -7.63
C THR A 274 -32.60 12.02 -8.41
N ALA A 275 -32.26 11.74 -9.67
CA ALA A 275 -32.99 10.80 -10.51
C ALA A 275 -32.94 9.38 -9.92
N PRO A 276 -33.98 8.53 -10.12
CA PRO A 276 -34.00 7.14 -9.63
C PRO A 276 -32.75 6.32 -9.99
N ALA A 277 -32.14 6.60 -11.15
CA ALA A 277 -30.90 5.97 -11.59
C ALA A 277 -29.72 6.25 -10.63
N ALA A 278 -29.58 7.47 -10.12
CA ALA A 278 -28.50 7.83 -9.20
C ALA A 278 -28.66 7.17 -7.82
N LEU A 279 -29.91 6.97 -7.37
CA LEU A 279 -30.19 6.17 -6.17
C LEU A 279 -29.80 4.72 -6.37
N GLN A 280 -30.13 4.13 -7.53
CA GLN A 280 -29.74 2.75 -7.82
C GLN A 280 -28.21 2.59 -7.90
N GLU A 281 -27.49 3.55 -8.50
CA GLU A 281 -26.03 3.55 -8.52
C GLU A 281 -25.42 3.61 -7.12
N LEU A 282 -25.96 4.46 -6.23
CA LEU A 282 -25.54 4.53 -4.83
C LEU A 282 -25.80 3.21 -4.09
N LEU A 283 -26.96 2.58 -4.31
CA LEU A 283 -27.30 1.29 -3.70
C LEU A 283 -26.40 0.16 -4.20
N ASN A 284 -26.07 0.16 -5.49
CA ASN A 284 -25.12 -0.79 -6.07
C ASN A 284 -23.71 -0.58 -5.49
N GLU A 285 -23.27 0.67 -5.33
CA GLU A 285 -22.01 1.00 -4.66
C GLU A 285 -22.02 0.48 -3.22
N PHE A 286 -23.09 0.76 -2.46
CA PHE A 286 -23.24 0.27 -1.09
C PHE A 286 -23.19 -1.26 -1.00
N GLU A 287 -23.95 -1.97 -1.85
CA GLU A 287 -23.96 -3.44 -1.83
C GLU A 287 -22.57 -4.02 -2.10
N LEU A 288 -21.82 -3.42 -3.02
CA LEU A 288 -20.45 -3.80 -3.30
C LEU A 288 -19.54 -3.52 -2.10
N THR A 289 -19.51 -2.28 -1.61
CA THR A 289 -18.54 -1.85 -0.60
C THR A 289 -18.80 -2.46 0.77
N MET A 290 -20.06 -2.78 1.09
CA MET A 290 -20.42 -3.44 2.35
C MET A 290 -19.86 -4.87 2.47
N ARG A 291 -19.46 -5.48 1.35
CA ARG A 291 -18.83 -6.81 1.34
C ARG A 291 -17.30 -6.74 1.45
N LEU A 292 -16.71 -5.56 1.29
CA LEU A 292 -15.26 -5.35 1.25
C LEU A 292 -14.73 -5.03 2.64
N HIS A 293 -13.88 -5.91 3.18
CA HIS A 293 -13.28 -5.77 4.50
C HIS A 293 -11.77 -6.03 4.41
N HIS A 294 -10.99 -4.94 4.35
CA HIS A 294 -9.54 -5.01 4.29
C HIS A 294 -8.92 -3.73 4.87
N PRO A 295 -7.78 -3.80 5.61
CA PRO A 295 -7.17 -2.62 6.23
C PRO A 295 -6.78 -1.51 5.24
N ASN A 296 -6.54 -1.83 3.95
CA ASN A 296 -6.20 -0.86 2.90
C ASN A 296 -7.35 -0.58 1.91
N VAL A 297 -8.59 -0.88 2.28
CA VAL A 297 -9.81 -0.51 1.55
C VAL A 297 -10.71 0.26 2.50
N LEU A 298 -11.33 1.34 2.04
CA LEU A 298 -12.17 2.19 2.88
C LEU A 298 -13.37 1.41 3.43
N LEU A 299 -13.52 1.43 4.75
CA LEU A 299 -14.59 0.73 5.45
C LEU A 299 -15.94 1.44 5.23
N THR A 300 -16.90 0.69 4.69
CA THR A 300 -18.32 1.07 4.70
C THR A 300 -18.96 0.59 6.00
N MET A 301 -19.57 1.51 6.74
CA MET A 301 -20.18 1.25 8.04
C MET A 301 -21.67 0.95 7.93
N GLY A 302 -22.35 1.49 6.91
CA GLY A 302 -23.79 1.31 6.72
C GLY A 302 -24.36 2.27 5.69
N ILE A 303 -25.70 2.30 5.61
CA ILE A 303 -26.44 3.22 4.75
C ILE A 303 -27.43 4.01 5.58
N ALA A 304 -27.48 5.32 5.35
CA ALA A 304 -28.40 6.24 6.01
C ALA A 304 -29.56 6.58 5.07
N HIS A 305 -30.78 6.55 5.59
CA HIS A 305 -31.98 6.93 4.84
C HIS A 305 -32.91 7.83 5.67
N ASP A 306 -33.49 8.85 5.03
CA ASP A 306 -34.57 9.68 5.54
C ASP A 306 -35.86 9.37 4.78
N ALA A 307 -36.83 8.77 5.46
CA ALA A 307 -38.12 8.42 4.86
C ALA A 307 -38.99 9.65 4.53
N ASP A 308 -38.76 10.78 5.21
CA ASP A 308 -39.57 11.99 5.02
C ASP A 308 -39.04 12.84 3.84
N ASP A 309 -37.71 12.92 3.70
CA ASP A 309 -37.02 13.79 2.73
C ASP A 309 -36.35 13.02 1.59
N GLY A 310 -36.44 11.68 1.59
CA GLY A 310 -35.86 10.78 0.59
C GLY A 310 -34.33 10.75 0.56
N LYS A 311 -33.66 11.45 1.48
CA LYS A 311 -32.19 11.55 1.53
C LYS A 311 -31.58 10.18 1.79
N THR A 312 -30.61 9.81 0.97
CA THR A 312 -29.89 8.54 1.10
C THR A 312 -28.39 8.77 0.97
N GLY A 313 -27.60 8.09 1.80
CA GLY A 313 -26.15 8.24 1.80
C GLY A 313 -25.43 7.06 2.43
N ILE A 314 -24.20 6.81 1.98
CA ILE A 314 -23.35 5.74 2.48
C ILE A 314 -22.50 6.28 3.62
N LEU A 315 -22.54 5.61 4.78
CA LEU A 315 -21.71 5.89 5.94
C LEU A 315 -20.38 5.13 5.81
N MET A 316 -19.28 5.84 6.00
CA MET A 316 -17.91 5.33 5.86
C MET A 316 -17.06 5.79 7.03
N GLU A 317 -15.94 5.13 7.27
CA GLU A 317 -14.92 5.65 8.18
C GLU A 317 -14.42 7.03 7.72
N LEU A 318 -14.09 7.90 8.69
CA LEU A 318 -13.58 9.24 8.40
C LEU A 318 -12.06 9.21 8.19
N MET A 319 -11.60 9.70 7.05
CA MET A 319 -10.18 9.86 6.74
C MET A 319 -9.85 11.36 6.58
N PRO A 320 -8.78 11.87 7.19
CA PRO A 320 -8.52 13.32 7.26
C PRO A 320 -8.14 13.98 5.93
N ALA A 321 -7.57 13.25 4.97
CA ALA A 321 -7.24 13.83 3.66
C ALA A 321 -7.15 12.76 2.56
N SER A 322 -7.27 13.19 1.30
CA SER A 322 -6.84 12.40 0.15
C SER A 322 -5.34 12.59 -0.13
N LEU A 323 -4.72 11.63 -0.81
CA LEU A 323 -3.34 11.76 -1.29
C LEU A 323 -3.20 12.94 -2.27
N LEU A 324 -4.25 13.26 -3.02
CA LEU A 324 -4.27 14.42 -3.92
C LEU A 324 -4.14 15.75 -3.16
N ASP A 325 -4.87 15.91 -2.05
CA ASP A 325 -4.82 17.12 -1.22
C ASP A 325 -3.42 17.32 -0.65
N VAL A 326 -2.82 16.24 -0.15
CA VAL A 326 -1.46 16.26 0.41
C VAL A 326 -0.41 16.55 -0.67
N LEU A 327 -0.58 16.03 -1.89
CA LEU A 327 0.33 16.29 -3.01
C LEU A 327 0.29 17.75 -3.49
N HIS A 328 -0.87 18.42 -3.43
CA HIS A 328 -1.05 19.78 -3.92
C HIS A 328 -0.83 20.87 -2.85
N HIS A 329 -1.12 20.61 -1.57
CA HIS A 329 -0.98 21.62 -0.53
C HIS A 329 0.47 21.74 -0.02
N HIS A 330 1.20 22.71 -0.60
CA HIS A 330 2.58 23.06 -0.23
C HIS A 330 2.81 23.32 1.27
N ARG A 331 1.83 23.85 2.01
CA ARG A 331 1.97 24.11 3.45
C ARG A 331 2.00 22.84 4.31
N GLN A 332 1.40 21.75 3.83
CA GLN A 332 1.57 20.47 4.48
C GLN A 332 2.95 19.89 4.16
N ARG A 333 3.57 20.21 3.01
CA ARG A 333 4.91 19.72 2.62
C ARG A 333 6.02 20.06 3.61
N ASP A 334 5.92 21.18 4.31
CA ASP A 334 6.93 21.56 5.32
C ASP A 334 6.85 20.70 6.61
N GLN A 335 5.70 20.05 6.87
CA GLN A 335 5.57 18.99 7.88
C GLN A 335 5.92 17.59 7.31
N LEU A 336 6.23 17.50 6.01
CA LEU A 336 6.45 16.29 5.21
C LEU A 336 7.93 16.07 4.85
N ALA A 337 8.86 16.45 5.71
CA ALA A 337 10.30 16.22 5.50
C ALA A 337 10.66 14.75 5.17
N THR A 338 9.75 13.80 5.43
CA THR A 338 9.84 12.33 5.30
C THR A 338 9.15 11.73 4.05
N TRP A 339 8.63 12.57 3.13
CA TRP A 339 7.69 12.21 2.06
C TRP A 339 8.06 11.04 1.14
N GLU A 340 9.24 11.01 0.51
CA GLU A 340 9.55 9.99 -0.52
C GLU A 340 9.41 8.53 -0.04
N ALA A 341 9.73 8.27 1.21
CA ALA A 341 9.68 6.91 1.74
C ALA A 341 8.35 6.62 2.46
N SER A 342 7.63 7.66 2.91
CA SER A 342 6.19 7.56 3.21
C SER A 342 5.36 7.25 1.96
N LEU A 343 5.74 7.78 0.79
CA LEU A 343 5.12 7.44 -0.50
C LEU A 343 5.27 5.95 -0.82
N VAL A 344 6.42 5.34 -0.50
CA VAL A 344 6.62 3.89 -0.69
C VAL A 344 5.66 3.09 0.20
N LEU A 345 5.44 3.52 1.45
CA LEU A 345 4.48 2.86 2.34
C LEU A 345 3.03 3.04 1.87
N ILE A 346 2.67 4.25 1.41
CA ILE A 346 1.36 4.54 0.81
C ILE A 346 1.16 3.67 -0.44
N ALA A 347 2.16 3.57 -1.31
CA ALA A 347 2.10 2.73 -2.50
C ALA A 347 1.94 1.24 -2.15
N LEU A 348 2.66 0.77 -1.13
CA LEU A 348 2.54 -0.61 -0.62
C LEU A 348 1.11 -0.88 -0.12
N ASP A 349 0.54 0.05 0.63
CA ASP A 349 -0.82 -0.06 1.15
C ASP A 349 -1.87 -0.05 0.04
N VAL A 350 -1.75 0.86 -0.94
CA VAL A 350 -2.59 0.87 -2.14
C VAL A 350 -2.47 -0.46 -2.90
N ALA A 351 -1.26 -1.00 -3.06
CA ALA A 351 -1.04 -2.28 -3.74
C ALA A 351 -1.71 -3.45 -3.00
N LYS A 352 -1.66 -3.50 -1.67
CA LYS A 352 -2.39 -4.50 -0.86
C LYS A 352 -3.90 -4.37 -1.04
N GLY A 353 -4.43 -3.14 -0.98
CA GLY A 353 -5.84 -2.87 -1.21
C GLY A 353 -6.31 -3.35 -2.58
N MET A 354 -5.58 -3.00 -3.64
CA MET A 354 -5.88 -3.44 -5.01
C MET A 354 -5.76 -4.95 -5.20
N THR A 355 -4.77 -5.59 -4.55
CA THR A 355 -4.62 -7.06 -4.58
C THR A 355 -5.85 -7.74 -3.98
N TYR A 356 -6.33 -7.24 -2.84
CA TYR A 356 -7.56 -7.72 -2.21
C TYR A 356 -8.79 -7.52 -3.11
N LEU A 357 -8.97 -6.33 -3.70
CA LEU A 357 -10.09 -6.04 -4.60
C LEU A 357 -10.10 -6.99 -5.80
N HIS A 358 -8.95 -7.21 -6.43
CA HIS A 358 -8.82 -8.11 -7.57
C HIS A 358 -9.14 -9.57 -7.19
N ALA A 359 -8.75 -10.00 -5.99
CA ALA A 359 -9.10 -11.32 -5.46
C ALA A 359 -10.61 -11.46 -5.24
N MET A 360 -11.30 -10.40 -4.82
CA MET A 360 -12.76 -10.34 -4.72
C MET A 360 -13.47 -10.22 -6.09
N GLY A 361 -12.71 -10.22 -7.20
CA GLY A 361 -13.26 -10.07 -8.53
C GLY A 361 -13.77 -8.66 -8.84
N VAL A 362 -13.25 -7.65 -8.14
CA VAL A 362 -13.62 -6.24 -8.30
C VAL A 362 -12.53 -5.50 -9.07
N VAL A 363 -12.92 -4.80 -10.13
CA VAL A 363 -12.06 -3.88 -10.89
C VAL A 363 -12.47 -2.46 -10.54
N HIS A 364 -11.57 -1.68 -9.94
CA HIS A 364 -11.91 -0.33 -9.43
C HIS A 364 -12.23 0.69 -10.53
N ARG A 365 -11.50 0.64 -11.66
CA ARG A 365 -11.62 1.52 -12.84
C ARG A 365 -11.34 3.02 -12.66
N ASP A 366 -11.13 3.52 -11.45
CA ASP A 366 -10.82 4.95 -11.19
C ASP A 366 -9.80 5.13 -10.07
N LEU A 367 -8.74 4.31 -10.08
CA LEU A 367 -7.65 4.46 -9.10
C LEU A 367 -6.81 5.70 -9.45
N LYS A 368 -6.82 6.68 -8.56
CA LYS A 368 -6.08 7.96 -8.69
C LYS A 368 -5.76 8.52 -7.30
N PRO A 369 -4.85 9.49 -7.15
CA PRO A 369 -4.52 10.05 -5.84
C PRO A 369 -5.71 10.64 -5.07
N GLY A 370 -6.75 11.13 -5.77
CA GLY A 370 -7.97 11.63 -5.12
C GLY A 370 -8.81 10.52 -4.46
N ASN A 371 -8.62 9.28 -4.89
CA ASN A 371 -9.33 8.08 -4.41
C ASN A 371 -8.46 7.22 -3.47
N VAL A 372 -7.32 7.77 -3.02
CA VAL A 372 -6.49 7.19 -1.97
C VAL A 372 -6.62 8.08 -0.74
N LEU A 373 -7.29 7.59 0.29
CA LEU A 373 -7.49 8.32 1.53
C LEU A 373 -6.42 7.94 2.55
N LEU A 374 -5.94 8.93 3.30
CA LEU A 374 -4.84 8.76 4.23
C LEU A 374 -5.31 8.98 5.66
N ALA A 375 -4.90 8.09 6.57
CA ALA A 375 -5.13 8.26 8.00
C ALA A 375 -4.26 9.38 8.57
N GLU A 376 -4.54 9.78 9.82
CA GLU A 376 -3.75 10.80 10.53
C GLU A 376 -2.26 10.44 10.53
N HIS A 377 -1.38 11.42 10.33
CA HIS A 377 0.07 11.21 10.21
C HIS A 377 0.51 10.30 9.03
N TRP A 378 -0.37 9.98 8.09
CA TRP A 378 -0.05 9.32 6.82
C TRP A 378 0.52 7.90 6.96
N HIS A 379 0.21 7.22 8.07
CA HIS A 379 0.75 5.89 8.37
C HIS A 379 0.05 4.76 7.61
N ASP A 380 -1.23 4.97 7.27
CA ASP A 380 -2.08 4.02 6.55
C ASP A 380 -2.76 4.72 5.37
N ALA A 381 -2.76 4.04 4.23
CA ALA A 381 -3.52 4.43 3.05
C ALA A 381 -4.63 3.44 2.73
N LYS A 382 -5.78 3.95 2.29
CA LYS A 382 -6.95 3.16 1.91
C LYS A 382 -7.48 3.56 0.55
N VAL A 383 -7.78 2.57 -0.27
CA VAL A 383 -8.44 2.76 -1.57
C VAL A 383 -9.93 3.04 -1.34
N ALA A 384 -10.45 4.08 -1.98
CA ALA A 384 -11.81 4.60 -1.79
C ALA A 384 -12.49 4.91 -3.14
N ASP A 385 -13.79 5.24 -3.07
CA ASP A 385 -14.66 5.61 -4.20
C ASP A 385 -14.87 4.50 -5.24
N PHE A 386 -15.93 3.72 -5.03
CA PHE A 386 -16.27 2.56 -5.85
C PHE A 386 -17.40 2.84 -6.84
N GLY A 387 -17.76 4.12 -7.05
CA GLY A 387 -18.86 4.51 -7.96
C GLY A 387 -18.66 4.06 -9.41
N THR A 388 -17.43 3.81 -9.82
CA THR A 388 -17.10 3.25 -11.15
C THR A 388 -16.68 1.78 -11.08
N ALA A 389 -16.74 1.09 -9.95
CA ALA A 389 -16.23 -0.27 -9.85
C ALA A 389 -17.05 -1.25 -10.71
N LEU A 390 -16.40 -2.32 -11.18
CA LEU A 390 -17.03 -3.40 -11.92
C LEU A 390 -16.71 -4.74 -11.26
N THR A 391 -17.75 -5.50 -10.98
CA THR A 391 -17.62 -6.89 -10.52
C THR A 391 -17.54 -7.81 -11.74
N LYS A 392 -16.59 -8.76 -11.78
CA LYS A 392 -16.42 -9.71 -12.90
C LYS A 392 -17.69 -10.52 -13.24
N TYR A 393 -18.65 -10.57 -12.33
CA TYR A 393 -19.92 -11.28 -12.47
C TYR A 393 -21.11 -10.37 -12.85
N ALA A 394 -20.92 -9.04 -12.86
CA ALA A 394 -21.89 -8.11 -13.40
C ALA A 394 -21.71 -8.08 -14.92
N GLY A 395 -22.65 -8.68 -15.66
CA GLY A 395 -22.59 -8.79 -17.11
C GLY A 395 -22.24 -7.44 -17.78
N GLN A 396 -21.19 -7.48 -18.60
CA GLN A 396 -20.80 -6.47 -19.61
C GLN A 396 -21.20 -5.02 -19.32
N ALA A 397 -20.55 -4.36 -18.35
CA ALA A 397 -20.45 -2.90 -18.38
C ALA A 397 -19.31 -2.49 -19.34
N GLU A 398 -19.59 -2.60 -20.64
CA GLU A 398 -18.69 -2.21 -21.74
C GLU A 398 -18.83 -0.71 -22.04
N GLY A 399 -18.17 0.13 -21.25
CA GLY A 399 -18.12 1.57 -21.49
C GLY A 399 -16.94 2.24 -20.78
N PRO A 400 -16.39 3.33 -21.35
CA PRO A 400 -15.30 4.06 -20.73
C PRO A 400 -15.76 4.64 -19.39
N ALA A 401 -15.05 4.29 -18.32
CA ALA A 401 -15.28 4.80 -16.97
C ALA A 401 -13.92 5.07 -16.30
N GLY A 402 -13.86 6.15 -15.52
CA GLY A 402 -12.65 6.60 -14.83
C GLY A 402 -12.17 7.97 -15.29
N THR A 403 -11.05 8.40 -14.72
CA THR A 403 -10.44 9.71 -14.98
C THR A 403 -9.41 9.58 -16.11
N PRO A 404 -9.59 10.24 -17.28
CA PRO A 404 -8.83 9.92 -18.50
C PRO A 404 -7.29 9.86 -18.38
N PRO A 405 -6.61 10.78 -17.65
CA PRO A 405 -5.16 10.70 -17.43
C PRO A 405 -4.65 9.46 -16.70
N TYR A 406 -5.53 8.73 -16.00
CA TYR A 406 -5.20 7.53 -15.20
C TYR A 406 -5.68 6.24 -15.86
N MET A 407 -6.33 6.32 -17.03
CA MET A 407 -6.85 5.15 -17.74
C MET A 407 -5.74 4.46 -18.53
N ALA A 408 -5.76 3.12 -18.52
CA ALA A 408 -4.85 2.32 -19.32
C ALA A 408 -5.21 2.43 -20.82
N PRO A 409 -4.23 2.37 -21.75
CA PRO A 409 -4.45 2.56 -23.18
C PRO A 409 -5.44 1.54 -23.78
N GLU A 410 -5.46 0.30 -23.30
CA GLU A 410 -6.42 -0.72 -23.72
C GLU A 410 -7.86 -0.41 -23.30
N ALA A 411 -8.04 0.34 -22.20
CA ALA A 411 -9.36 0.81 -21.77
C ALA A 411 -9.91 1.88 -22.73
N PHE A 412 -9.03 2.62 -23.41
CA PHE A 412 -9.41 3.46 -24.55
C PHE A 412 -9.64 2.62 -25.81
N ALA A 413 -8.82 1.62 -26.10
CA ALA A 413 -8.93 0.84 -27.35
C ALA A 413 -10.23 0.01 -27.45
N LEU A 414 -10.78 -0.45 -26.33
CA LEU A 414 -12.11 -1.10 -26.27
C LEU A 414 -13.25 -0.21 -26.80
N THR A 415 -13.03 1.10 -26.95
CA THR A 415 -13.99 2.03 -27.56
C THR A 415 -14.01 2.00 -29.10
N SER A 416 -12.96 1.50 -29.75
CA SER A 416 -12.80 1.63 -31.21
C SER A 416 -13.22 0.37 -32.00
N GLY A 417 -13.39 -0.77 -31.32
CA GLY A 417 -13.75 -2.06 -31.94
C GLY A 417 -15.25 -2.36 -31.97
N ALA A 418 -16.07 -1.67 -31.18
CA ALA A 418 -17.50 -1.95 -31.04
C ALA A 418 -18.37 -1.15 -32.01
N LYS A 419 -18.03 -1.12 -33.30
CA LYS A 419 -18.94 -0.77 -34.42
C LYS A 419 -18.30 -1.05 -35.78
N ALA A 420 -18.25 -2.32 -36.16
CA ALA A 420 -18.37 -2.71 -37.55
C ALA A 420 -19.10 -4.06 -37.61
N LYS A 421 -20.40 -4.02 -37.93
CA LYS A 421 -21.06 -5.20 -38.49
C LYS A 421 -20.27 -5.60 -39.75
N PRO A 422 -20.09 -6.89 -40.03
CA PRO A 422 -19.54 -7.30 -41.32
C PRO A 422 -20.58 -6.96 -42.38
N THR A 423 -20.39 -5.86 -43.10
CA THR A 423 -21.05 -5.64 -44.38
C THR A 423 -20.20 -6.31 -45.43
N ASP A 424 -20.86 -7.14 -46.22
CA ASP A 424 -20.31 -8.01 -47.24
C ASP A 424 -19.24 -7.35 -48.09
N ALA A 425 -18.12 -8.07 -48.23
CA ALA A 425 -17.10 -7.77 -49.20
C ALA A 425 -17.69 -7.90 -50.61
N ASN A 426 -17.69 -6.81 -51.37
CA ASN A 426 -17.55 -6.88 -52.81
C ASN A 426 -17.09 -5.54 -53.40
N ASN A 427 -16.00 -5.61 -54.16
CA ASN A 427 -15.47 -4.63 -55.12
C ASN A 427 -15.05 -3.25 -54.58
N SER A 428 -13.96 -2.62 -55.02
CA SER A 428 -12.92 -2.95 -55.98
C SER A 428 -11.94 -1.76 -55.96
N SER A 429 -10.64 -2.06 -55.94
CA SER A 429 -9.54 -1.36 -56.65
C SER A 429 -9.26 0.16 -56.48
N GLU A 430 -7.95 0.42 -56.42
CA GLU A 430 -7.21 1.64 -56.86
C GLU A 430 -7.12 2.81 -55.86
N ASP A 431 -5.92 3.01 -55.28
CA ASP A 431 -4.92 4.06 -55.64
C ASP A 431 -5.21 5.37 -54.87
N SER A 432 -4.31 6.15 -54.29
CA SER A 432 -2.85 6.31 -54.38
C SER A 432 -2.41 7.31 -53.28
N HIS A 433 -1.12 7.29 -52.94
CA HIS A 433 -0.25 8.34 -52.39
C HIS A 433 -0.80 9.50 -51.50
N PHE A 434 -0.14 9.79 -50.36
CA PHE A 434 1.00 10.74 -50.26
C PHE A 434 1.45 11.01 -48.80
N HIS A 435 2.78 11.13 -48.67
CA HIS A 435 3.70 11.75 -47.70
C HIS A 435 3.32 12.36 -46.32
N HIS A 436 4.26 12.11 -45.38
CA HIS A 436 4.94 13.01 -44.42
C HIS A 436 4.19 14.27 -43.92
N VAL A 437 4.13 14.44 -42.59
CA VAL A 437 5.21 14.99 -41.73
C VAL A 437 5.18 14.28 -40.39
#